data_AF-A0A956ZI94-F1
#
_entry.id   AF-A0A956ZI94-F1
#
_cell.length_a   1.000
_cell.length_b   1.000
_cell.length_c   1.000
_cell.angle_alpha   90.00
_cell.angle_beta   90.00
_cell.angle_gamma   90.00
#
_symmetry.space_group_name_H-M   'P 1'
#
loop_
_entity.id
_entity.type
_entity.pdbx_description
1 polymer ?
#
loop_
_entity_poly.entity_id
_entity_poly.type
_entity_poly.pdbx_seq_one_letter_code
_entity_poly.pdbx_strand_id
1 'polypeptide(L)'
;MINETSEKPNIFELLELQERKYIDELNFLVENHDRLSTVEGLERTKKVFDSIRKHLEHQDQLIACGETCDESVASINSYKNVKKKIMEKINQIVLMHVDEPDFLEGLQSLRIEVKTMADLEEARLYRNLRKLIDEKKLEAVREAVLEDMVGTNRN
;
A
#
# COMPACT_ATOMS: atom_id res chain seq x y z
N MET A 1 -14.85 -13.41 32.81
CA MET A 1 -15.59 -13.35 31.54
C MET A 1 -14.92 -12.27 30.71
N ILE A 2 -14.03 -12.66 29.82
CA ILE A 2 -13.41 -11.75 28.86
C ILE A 2 -14.34 -11.80 27.65
N ASN A 3 -14.91 -10.66 27.25
CA ASN A 3 -15.66 -10.57 26.00
C ASN A 3 -14.67 -10.78 24.85
N GLU A 4 -14.55 -12.03 24.40
CA GLU A 4 -13.92 -12.39 23.14
C GLU A 4 -14.90 -12.06 22.00
N THR A 5 -15.03 -10.79 21.67
CA THR A 5 -15.39 -10.40 20.30
C THR A 5 -14.20 -9.65 19.73
N SER A 6 -13.07 -10.34 19.61
CA SER A 6 -12.04 -9.94 18.65
C SER A 6 -12.60 -10.30 17.27
N GLU A 7 -13.48 -9.45 16.74
CA GLU A 7 -13.87 -9.56 15.33
C GLU A 7 -12.60 -9.61 14.50
N LYS A 8 -12.52 -10.61 13.61
CA LYS A 8 -11.40 -10.71 12.67
C LYS A 8 -11.41 -9.45 11.81
N PRO A 9 -10.25 -8.80 11.59
CA PRO A 9 -10.20 -7.59 10.79
C PRO A 9 -10.73 -7.87 9.40
N ASN A 10 -11.57 -6.99 8.87
CA ASN A 10 -12.06 -7.11 7.50
C ASN A 10 -10.95 -6.75 6.49
N ILE A 11 -11.17 -7.01 5.19
CA ILE A 11 -10.15 -6.76 4.16
C ILE A 11 -9.67 -5.30 4.13
N PHE A 12 -10.56 -4.33 4.35
CA PHE A 12 -10.18 -2.92 4.35
C PHE A 12 -9.30 -2.58 5.56
N GLU A 13 -9.63 -3.09 6.74
CA GLU A 13 -8.79 -2.91 7.94
C GLU A 13 -7.41 -3.57 7.79
N LEU A 14 -7.32 -4.72 7.12
CA LEU A 14 -6.04 -5.35 6.79
C LEU A 14 -5.20 -4.48 5.86
N LEU A 15 -5.82 -3.93 4.81
CA LEU A 15 -5.17 -3.04 3.86
C LEU A 15 -4.72 -1.74 4.51
N GLU A 16 -5.56 -1.10 5.33
CA GLU A 16 -5.22 0.10 6.10
C GLU A 16 -4.06 -0.15 7.08
N LEU A 17 -4.02 -1.34 7.70
CA LEU A 17 -2.92 -1.73 8.58
C LEU A 17 -1.62 -1.98 7.81
N GLN A 18 -1.70 -2.57 6.62
CA GLN A 18 -0.54 -2.71 5.73
C GLN A 18 -0.03 -1.35 5.27
N GLU A 19 -0.95 -0.46 4.87
CA GLU A 19 -0.66 0.91 4.45
C GLU A 19 0.12 1.68 5.51
N ARG A 20 -0.44 1.73 6.72
CA ARG A 20 0.16 2.47 7.84
C ARG A 20 1.61 2.06 8.09
N LYS A 21 1.89 0.76 8.04
CA LYS A 21 3.24 0.23 8.28
C LYS A 21 4.27 0.76 7.28
N TYR A 22 3.97 0.72 5.98
CA TYR A 22 4.94 1.21 5.00
C TYR A 22 4.98 2.74 4.95
N ILE A 23 3.89 3.44 5.26
CA ILE A 23 3.89 4.91 5.37
C ILE A 23 4.79 5.34 6.52
N ASP A 24 4.68 4.71 7.68
CA ASP A 24 5.50 5.01 8.85
C ASP A 24 6.99 4.78 8.55
N GLU A 25 7.34 3.65 7.90
CA GLU A 25 8.73 3.37 7.52
C GLU A 25 9.23 4.31 6.41
N LEU A 26 8.39 4.70 5.45
CA LEU A 26 8.76 5.68 4.42
C LEU A 26 9.00 7.07 5.03
N ASN A 27 8.18 7.48 5.98
CA ASN A 27 8.38 8.73 6.73
C ASN A 27 9.69 8.67 7.51
N PHE A 28 9.95 7.57 8.21
CA PHE A 28 11.20 7.35 8.93
C PHE A 28 12.41 7.48 8.01
N LEU A 29 12.38 6.87 6.82
CA LEU A 29 13.46 6.95 5.83
C LEU A 29 13.70 8.39 5.35
N VAL A 30 12.64 9.13 5.05
CA VAL A 30 12.77 10.54 4.61
C VAL A 30 13.32 11.43 5.71
N GLU A 31 12.93 11.20 6.97
CA GLU A 31 13.28 12.06 8.11
C GLU A 31 14.65 11.76 8.71
N ASN A 32 15.19 10.56 8.49
CA ASN A 32 16.44 10.10 9.12
C ASN A 32 17.49 9.64 8.10
N HIS A 33 17.31 9.91 6.81
CA HIS A 33 18.22 9.48 5.74
C HIS A 33 19.68 9.81 6.03
N ASP A 34 19.96 11.01 6.54
CA ASP A 34 21.29 11.52 6.88
C ASP A 34 21.96 10.78 8.06
N ARG A 35 21.17 10.06 8.87
CA ARG A 35 21.63 9.33 10.06
C ARG A 35 21.79 7.84 9.81
N LEU A 36 21.27 7.34 8.69
CA LEU A 36 21.35 5.93 8.33
C LEU A 36 22.67 5.65 7.64
N SER A 37 23.25 4.47 7.92
CA SER A 37 24.31 3.96 7.05
C SER A 37 23.74 3.66 5.66
N THR A 38 24.57 3.75 4.61
CA THR A 38 24.15 3.44 3.23
C THR A 38 23.53 2.04 3.12
N VAL A 39 24.09 1.06 3.83
CA VAL A 39 23.58 -0.33 3.84
C VAL A 39 22.21 -0.39 4.51
N GLU A 40 22.05 0.22 5.68
CA GLU A 40 20.77 0.24 6.39
C GLU A 40 19.69 0.99 5.59
N GLY A 41 20.03 2.15 5.03
CA GLY A 41 19.13 2.94 4.18
C GLY A 41 18.66 2.14 2.96
N LEU A 42 19.57 1.42 2.30
CA LEU A 42 19.24 0.57 1.15
C LEU A 42 18.32 -0.60 1.54
N GLU A 43 18.64 -1.33 2.61
CA GLU A 43 17.85 -2.48 3.05
C GLU A 43 16.43 -2.10 3.45
N ARG A 44 16.29 -1.02 4.23
CA ARG A 44 14.97 -0.49 4.62
C ARG A 44 14.18 0.01 3.42
N THR A 45 14.83 0.72 2.50
CA THR A 45 14.17 1.20 1.26
C THR A 45 13.63 0.04 0.43
N LYS A 46 14.40 -1.04 0.26
CA LYS A 46 13.93 -2.25 -0.44
C LYS A 46 12.69 -2.84 0.23
N LYS A 47 12.71 -3.00 1.56
CA LYS A 47 11.57 -3.51 2.33
C LYS A 47 10.32 -2.64 2.19
N VAL A 48 10.46 -1.32 2.20
CA VAL A 48 9.36 -0.38 1.98
C VAL A 48 8.80 -0.52 0.56
N PHE A 49 9.67 -0.57 -0.45
CA PHE A 49 9.22 -0.69 -1.85
C PHE A 49 8.48 -2.00 -2.08
N ASP A 50 8.97 -3.11 -1.53
CA ASP A 50 8.29 -4.39 -1.64
C ASP A 50 6.96 -4.39 -0.88
N SER A 51 6.89 -3.72 0.28
CA SER A 51 5.64 -3.57 1.04
C SER A 51 4.59 -2.75 0.28
N ILE A 52 5.01 -1.65 -0.37
CA ILE A 52 4.14 -0.83 -1.23
C ILE A 52 3.65 -1.65 -2.42
N ARG A 53 4.53 -2.35 -3.13
CA ARG A 53 4.15 -3.19 -4.29
C ARG A 53 3.11 -4.24 -3.90
N LYS A 54 3.37 -4.98 -2.82
CA LYS A 54 2.43 -5.98 -2.31
C LYS A 54 1.09 -5.38 -1.91
N HIS A 55 1.08 -4.22 -1.28
CA HIS A 55 -0.17 -3.54 -0.95
C HIS A 55 -0.99 -3.22 -2.20
N LEU A 56 -0.36 -2.64 -3.22
CA LEU A 56 -1.00 -2.33 -4.49
C LEU A 56 -1.50 -3.60 -5.21
N GLU A 57 -0.80 -4.74 -5.08
CA GLU A 57 -1.25 -6.03 -5.59
C GLU A 57 -2.50 -6.53 -4.85
N HIS A 58 -2.55 -6.42 -3.52
CA HIS A 58 -3.74 -6.77 -2.74
C HIS A 58 -4.94 -5.89 -3.08
N GLN A 59 -4.71 -4.60 -3.34
CA GLN A 59 -5.75 -3.69 -3.80
C GLN A 59 -6.26 -4.05 -5.20
N ASP A 60 -5.39 -4.46 -6.12
CA ASP A 60 -5.83 -4.97 -7.43
C ASP A 60 -6.72 -6.20 -7.28
N GLN A 61 -6.37 -7.13 -6.38
CA GLN A 61 -7.18 -8.32 -6.11
C GLN A 61 -8.57 -7.93 -5.61
N LEU A 62 -8.65 -6.97 -4.68
CA LEU A 62 -9.93 -6.45 -4.19
C LEU A 62 -10.74 -5.79 -5.30
N ILE A 63 -10.11 -4.94 -6.12
CA ILE A 63 -10.77 -4.25 -7.24
C ILE A 63 -11.28 -5.26 -8.28
N ALA A 64 -10.53 -6.33 -8.55
CA ALA A 64 -10.91 -7.37 -9.51
C ALA A 64 -12.18 -8.14 -9.09
N CYS A 65 -12.53 -8.13 -7.80
CA CYS A 65 -13.75 -8.77 -7.30
C CYS A 65 -15.02 -7.90 -7.44
N GLY A 66 -14.88 -6.61 -7.73
CA GLY A 66 -15.98 -5.67 -7.86
C GLY A 66 -16.67 -5.71 -9.22
N GLU A 67 -17.99 -5.54 -9.21
CA GLU A 67 -18.75 -5.19 -10.41
C GLU A 67 -18.48 -3.73 -10.80
N THR A 68 -18.47 -3.45 -12.11
CA THR A 68 -18.16 -2.11 -12.62
C THR A 68 -19.43 -1.31 -12.87
N CYS A 69 -19.50 -0.11 -12.27
CA CYS A 69 -20.46 0.96 -12.56
C CYS A 69 -19.75 2.30 -12.76
N ASP A 70 -20.41 3.32 -13.35
CA ASP A 70 -19.75 4.58 -13.74
C ASP A 70 -18.98 5.27 -12.60
N GLU A 71 -19.55 5.34 -11.39
CA GLU A 71 -18.89 5.92 -10.22
C GLU A 71 -17.64 5.12 -9.79
N SER A 72 -17.72 3.78 -9.87
CA SER A 72 -16.58 2.91 -9.57
C SER A 72 -15.47 3.04 -10.62
N VAL A 73 -15.83 3.21 -11.89
CA VAL A 73 -14.90 3.35 -13.00
C VAL A 73 -14.05 4.61 -12.82
N ALA A 74 -14.66 5.74 -12.42
CA ALA A 74 -13.92 6.96 -12.14
C ALA A 74 -12.91 6.81 -10.98
N SER A 75 -13.32 6.17 -9.87
CA SER A 75 -12.42 5.91 -8.73
C SER A 75 -11.32 4.90 -9.09
N ILE A 76 -11.64 3.84 -9.84
CA ILE A 76 -10.68 2.81 -10.28
C ILE A 76 -9.67 3.41 -11.25
N ASN A 77 -10.09 4.30 -12.17
CA ASN A 77 -9.17 4.99 -13.08
C ASN A 77 -8.25 5.95 -12.32
N SER A 78 -8.77 6.65 -11.32
CA SER A 78 -7.96 7.51 -10.45
C SER A 78 -6.92 6.67 -9.70
N TYR A 79 -7.31 5.52 -9.15
CA TYR A 79 -6.42 4.56 -8.51
C TYR A 79 -5.33 4.08 -9.46
N LYS A 80 -5.69 3.61 -10.66
CA LYS A 80 -4.73 3.15 -11.67
C LYS A 80 -3.70 4.22 -12.04
N ASN A 81 -4.13 5.47 -12.13
CA ASN A 81 -3.24 6.59 -12.43
C ASN A 81 -2.24 6.86 -11.30
N VAL A 82 -2.70 6.90 -10.04
CA VAL A 82 -1.82 7.12 -8.88
C VAL A 82 -0.88 5.92 -8.69
N LYS A 83 -1.39 4.69 -8.82
CA LYS A 83 -0.59 3.46 -8.79
C LYS A 83 0.55 3.52 -9.81
N LYS A 84 0.25 3.91 -11.05
CA LYS A 84 1.27 4.04 -12.10
C LYS A 84 2.38 5.01 -11.69
N LYS A 85 2.03 6.18 -11.14
CA LYS A 85 3.01 7.15 -10.66
C LYS A 85 3.87 6.60 -9.52
N ILE A 86 3.27 5.92 -8.54
CA ILE A 86 3.99 5.27 -7.45
C ILE A 86 5.02 4.26 -8.01
N MET A 87 4.59 3.41 -8.94
CA MET A 87 5.46 2.41 -9.55
C MET A 87 6.59 3.04 -10.37
N GLU A 88 6.31 4.09 -11.13
CA GLU A 88 7.32 4.86 -11.86
C GLU A 88 8.35 5.48 -10.91
N LYS A 89 7.90 6.05 -9.78
CA LYS A 89 8.78 6.63 -8.76
C LYS A 89 9.66 5.58 -8.11
N ILE A 90 9.10 4.45 -7.69
CA ILE A 90 9.88 3.32 -7.16
C ILE A 90 10.96 2.89 -8.16
N ASN A 91 10.60 2.73 -9.43
CA ASN A 91 11.55 2.30 -10.46
C ASN A 91 12.66 3.33 -10.71
N GLN A 92 12.35 4.63 -10.64
CA GLN A 92 13.35 5.70 -10.72
C GLN A 92 14.31 5.66 -9.53
N ILE A 93 13.80 5.54 -8.31
CA ILE A 93 14.62 5.55 -7.08
C ILE A 93 15.55 4.35 -7.01
N VAL A 94 15.11 3.17 -7.47
CA VAL A 94 15.96 1.96 -7.52
C VAL A 94 17.22 2.14 -8.38
N LEU A 95 17.22 3.08 -9.32
CA LEU A 95 18.36 3.38 -10.19
C LEU A 95 19.31 4.44 -9.59
N MET A 96 18.93 5.08 -8.49
CA MET A 96 19.71 6.14 -7.84
C MET A 96 20.64 5.56 -6.78
N HIS A 97 21.78 6.20 -6.55
CA HIS A 97 22.64 5.85 -5.44
C HIS A 97 22.09 6.43 -4.13
N VAL A 98 22.06 5.62 -3.07
CA VAL A 98 21.43 5.97 -1.77
C VAL A 98 22.05 7.22 -1.13
N ASP A 99 23.31 7.52 -1.42
CA ASP A 99 24.07 8.66 -0.92
C ASP A 99 23.94 9.93 -1.78
N GLU A 100 23.26 9.86 -2.93
CA GLU A 100 23.01 11.04 -3.77
C GLU A 100 21.79 11.84 -3.29
N PRO A 101 21.81 13.19 -3.37
CA PRO A 101 20.66 14.03 -3.02
C PRO A 101 19.37 13.63 -3.74
N ASP A 102 19.48 13.25 -5.01
CA ASP A 102 18.37 12.83 -5.87
C ASP A 102 17.61 11.62 -5.28
N PHE A 103 18.28 10.76 -4.51
CA PHE A 103 17.64 9.62 -3.85
C PHE A 103 16.66 10.09 -2.77
N LEU A 104 17.07 11.05 -1.93
CA LEU A 104 16.21 11.61 -0.89
C LEU A 104 15.04 12.40 -1.50
N GLU A 105 15.30 13.19 -2.55
CA GLU A 105 14.24 13.86 -3.31
C GLU A 105 13.25 12.86 -3.92
N GLY A 106 13.76 11.73 -4.42
CA GLY A 106 12.98 10.61 -4.89
C GLY A 106 12.06 10.03 -3.80
N LEU A 107 12.59 9.75 -2.62
CA LEU A 107 11.80 9.26 -1.47
C LEU A 107 10.72 10.28 -1.03
N GLN A 108 11.06 11.56 -0.99
CA GLN A 108 10.10 12.63 -0.68
C GLN A 108 8.98 12.70 -1.73
N SER A 109 9.34 12.57 -3.01
CA SER A 109 8.37 12.54 -4.10
C SER A 109 7.47 11.30 -4.04
N LEU A 110 8.02 10.12 -3.74
CA LEU A 110 7.24 8.90 -3.52
C LEU A 110 6.26 9.05 -2.36
N ARG A 111 6.70 9.65 -1.25
CA ARG A 111 5.83 9.92 -0.08
C ARG A 111 4.60 10.76 -0.44
N ILE A 112 4.74 11.74 -1.34
CA ILE A 112 3.61 12.55 -1.82
C ILE A 112 2.60 11.71 -2.60
N GLU A 113 3.07 10.85 -3.51
CA GLU A 113 2.19 10.00 -4.32
C GLU A 113 1.50 8.93 -3.47
N VAL A 114 2.22 8.35 -2.49
CA VAL A 114 1.64 7.42 -1.51
C VAL A 114 0.55 8.10 -0.68
N LYS A 115 0.79 9.32 -0.19
CA LYS A 115 -0.24 10.09 0.52
C LYS A 115 -1.46 10.38 -0.37
N THR A 116 -1.22 10.69 -1.63
CA THR A 116 -2.29 10.92 -2.62
C THR A 116 -3.14 9.65 -2.81
N MET A 117 -2.52 8.47 -2.76
CA MET A 117 -3.24 7.19 -2.79
C MET A 117 -4.10 7.01 -1.52
N ALA A 118 -3.53 7.18 -0.33
CA ALA A 118 -4.26 7.07 0.94
C ALA A 118 -5.50 7.98 0.97
N ASP A 119 -5.35 9.24 0.56
CA ASP A 119 -6.46 10.21 0.49
C ASP A 119 -7.55 9.75 -0.50
N LEU A 120 -7.17 9.13 -1.62
CA LEU A 120 -8.12 8.58 -2.61
C LEU A 120 -8.87 7.36 -2.06
N GLU A 121 -8.16 6.49 -1.34
CA GLU A 121 -8.68 5.27 -0.72
C GLU A 121 -9.79 5.58 0.27
N GLU A 122 -9.48 6.46 1.24
CA GLU A 122 -10.40 6.89 2.29
C GLU A 122 -11.60 7.64 1.72
N ALA A 123 -11.36 8.58 0.79
CA ALA A 123 -12.42 9.45 0.31
C ALA A 123 -13.41 8.75 -0.62
N ARG A 124 -12.94 7.80 -1.47
CA ARG A 124 -13.72 7.31 -2.60
C ARG A 124 -13.58 5.80 -2.85
N LEU A 125 -12.38 5.28 -3.02
CA LEU A 125 -12.20 3.92 -3.55
C LEU A 125 -12.82 2.86 -2.64
N TYR A 126 -12.42 2.80 -1.36
CA TYR A 126 -12.94 1.78 -0.44
C TYR A 126 -14.43 1.97 -0.16
N ARG A 127 -14.90 3.22 -0.09
CA ARG A 127 -16.33 3.52 0.04
C ARG A 127 -17.16 2.93 -1.11
N ASN A 128 -16.66 3.02 -2.34
CA ASN A 128 -17.35 2.49 -3.51
C ASN A 128 -17.28 0.96 -3.55
N LEU A 129 -16.10 0.38 -3.30
CA LEU A 129 -15.91 -1.08 -3.31
C LEU A 129 -16.78 -1.79 -2.25
N ARG A 130 -16.92 -1.22 -1.04
CA ARG A 130 -17.81 -1.74 0.02
C ARG A 130 -19.27 -1.90 -0.41
N LYS A 131 -19.74 -1.10 -1.37
CA LYS A 131 -21.13 -1.15 -1.85
C LYS A 131 -21.33 -2.12 -3.02
N LEU A 132 -20.26 -2.47 -3.71
CA LEU A 132 -20.29 -3.19 -4.99
C LEU A 132 -19.85 -4.65 -4.88
N ILE A 133 -19.10 -4.99 -3.84
CA ILE A 133 -18.61 -6.34 -3.61
C ILE A 133 -19.47 -6.99 -2.54
N ASP A 134 -20.05 -8.13 -2.85
CA ASP A 134 -20.77 -8.93 -1.87
C ASP A 134 -19.84 -9.47 -0.78
N GLU A 135 -20.38 -9.69 0.42
CA GLU A 135 -19.62 -10.08 1.60
C GLU A 135 -18.83 -11.37 1.41
N LYS A 136 -19.35 -12.33 0.62
CA LYS A 136 -18.68 -13.60 0.35
C LYS A 136 -17.41 -13.39 -0.49
N LYS A 137 -17.44 -12.50 -1.48
CA LYS A 137 -16.24 -12.12 -2.25
C LYS A 137 -15.24 -11.33 -1.39
N LEU A 138 -15.71 -10.41 -0.55
CA LEU A 138 -14.85 -9.68 0.38
C LEU A 138 -14.11 -10.63 1.33
N GLU A 139 -14.80 -11.65 1.84
CA GLU A 139 -14.24 -12.68 2.70
C GLU A 139 -13.17 -13.51 1.98
N ALA A 140 -13.43 -13.93 0.75
CA ALA A 140 -12.48 -14.70 -0.04
C ALA A 140 -11.19 -13.90 -0.34
N VAL A 141 -11.31 -12.61 -0.66
CA VAL A 141 -10.13 -11.73 -0.86
C VAL A 141 -9.40 -11.53 0.47
N ARG A 142 -10.12 -11.32 1.57
CA ARG A 142 -9.52 -11.21 2.91
C ARG A 142 -8.67 -12.43 3.24
N GLU A 143 -9.18 -13.64 3.01
CA GLU A 143 -8.44 -14.88 3.26
C GLU A 143 -7.17 -14.97 2.42
N ALA A 144 -7.26 -14.70 1.11
CA ALA A 144 -6.10 -14.71 0.22
C ALA A 144 -5.02 -13.70 0.64
N VAL A 145 -5.43 -12.47 0.98
CA VAL A 145 -4.50 -11.43 1.46
C VAL A 145 -3.88 -11.81 2.80
N LEU A 146 -4.68 -12.35 3.73
CA LEU A 146 -4.18 -12.78 5.03
C LEU A 146 -3.17 -13.93 4.91
N GLU A 147 -3.41 -14.88 4.01
CA GLU A 147 -2.48 -15.98 3.72
C GLU A 147 -1.14 -15.46 3.17
N ASP A 148 -1.15 -14.50 2.23
CA ASP A 148 0.09 -13.91 1.72
C ASP A 148 0.86 -13.15 2.80
N MET A 149 0.15 -12.38 3.64
CA MET A 149 0.74 -11.64 4.75
C MET A 149 1.38 -12.57 5.79
N VAL A 150 0.79 -13.74 6.05
CA VAL A 150 1.33 -14.75 6.99
C VAL A 150 2.46 -15.56 6.34
N GLY A 151 2.32 -15.93 5.07
CA GLY A 151 3.32 -16.69 4.32
C GLY A 151 4.64 -15.92 4.13
N THR A 152 4.57 -14.60 4.01
CA THR A 152 5.75 -13.73 3.92
C THR A 152 6.61 -13.72 5.20
N ASN A 153 6.03 -14.03 6.37
CA ASN A 153 6.76 -14.06 7.66
C ASN A 153 7.48 -15.38 7.95
N ARG A 154 7.46 -16.35 7.02
CA ARG A 154 8.05 -17.69 7.18
C ARG A 154 9.34 -17.92 6.38
N ASN A 155 9.82 -16.92 5.65
CA ASN A 155 11.09 -16.95 4.89
C ASN A 155 12.05 -15.89 5.41
#